data_AF-A0A9W9Y5Y2-F1
#
_entry.id   AF-A0A9W9Y5Y2-F1
#
_cell.length_a   1.000
_cell.length_b   1.000
_cell.length_c   1.000
_cell.angle_alpha   90.00
_cell.angle_beta   90.00
_cell.angle_gamma   90.00
#
_symmetry.space_group_name_H-M   'P 1'
#
loop_
_entity.id
_entity.type
_entity.pdbx_description
1 polymer ?
#
loop_
_entity_poly.entity_id
_entity_poly.type
_entity_poly.pdbx_seq_one_letter_code
_entity_poly.pdbx_strand_id
1 'polypeptide(L)'
;MSGSRQQPGLACEECRKKKLRCDRRQPQCDQCEDSGAVCLVNQIRSPRGPKKGHLKALRNRIATLESIINCDQSNLGPNEVLDGSEKYRTDETVQILSPPQEYILNPTSTECCGITYSIETSTITSPITITPMTPPDQEKSDMIEADLQRRDQLYFDRVHPVAPMLHQGRYFSWSQIFNKSPSHICLQFAMWALAAASSGHLQHMRESLYTRARSGIEALDHDIESSSAACLQAAQAWLLLTHYEFRYMSYPRTWLTAGRAFRIIQLAKLHEIDRLNDVTINMAHPEAWAEAEEKRRTYWLAYCLDRFLNISNEWPLSLHEEALCIYLPVSESDFQHSRPVLMDSLYDEIESSGQKMLPPFAETIVLITLCWHNVAFHRAAHGDKTSPSDGDNWKRHTRLYQMAQQRLMLISLPPSAPELHDPMRLFTNMLANAAVIWFYNIMETLRVEIDDEIILVPLYSAYEIVGLAKPLTRSSFFKAHAFSPMLLYLSAKFIKAHADQLSTCVPGSEDKQQKLEDLKKALRVLQGGNNLATSYLALLDSDSFQKLCNLSNVHGCTMSEVKDQPEPPFFLDIMNLF
;
A
#
# COMPACT_ATOMS: atom_id res chain seq x y z
N MET A 1 2.62 -3.03 -72.34
CA MET A 1 3.52 -3.13 -71.18
C MET A 1 2.72 -3.61 -69.99
N SER A 2 3.06 -4.79 -69.52
CA SER A 2 2.30 -5.67 -68.61
C SER A 2 2.18 -5.11 -67.20
N GLY A 3 0.96 -4.90 -66.72
CA GLY A 3 0.66 -4.48 -65.35
C GLY A 3 0.91 -5.62 -64.35
N SER A 4 1.92 -5.46 -63.49
CA SER A 4 2.15 -6.37 -62.36
C SER A 4 1.00 -6.26 -61.36
N ARG A 5 0.39 -7.39 -60.99
CA ARG A 5 -0.60 -7.47 -59.90
C ARG A 5 -0.04 -6.86 -58.62
N GLN A 6 -0.77 -5.92 -58.03
CA GLN A 6 -0.39 -5.26 -56.77
C GLN A 6 -0.34 -6.29 -55.63
N GLN A 7 0.73 -6.25 -54.82
CA GLN A 7 0.81 -7.09 -53.63
C GLN A 7 -0.17 -6.60 -52.54
N PRO A 8 -0.85 -7.52 -51.82
CA PRO A 8 -1.68 -7.17 -50.68
C PRO A 8 -0.81 -6.63 -49.53
N GLY A 9 -1.15 -5.45 -49.00
CA GLY A 9 -0.34 -4.81 -47.95
C GLY A 9 -0.85 -3.41 -47.58
N LEU A 10 -0.31 -2.85 -46.49
CA LEU A 10 -0.57 -1.46 -46.09
C LEU A 10 0.19 -0.50 -47.02
N ALA A 11 -0.42 0.64 -47.36
CA ALA A 11 0.29 1.73 -48.03
C ALA A 11 1.28 2.39 -47.06
N CYS A 12 2.42 2.87 -47.56
CA CYS A 12 3.39 3.62 -46.77
C CYS A 12 2.80 4.94 -46.25
N GLU A 13 3.39 5.49 -45.19
CA GLU A 13 2.90 6.69 -44.52
C GLU A 13 2.90 7.92 -45.42
N GLU A 14 3.93 8.10 -46.25
CA GLU A 14 4.05 9.26 -47.13
C GLU A 14 2.98 9.27 -48.24
N CYS A 15 2.78 8.15 -48.94
CA CYS A 15 1.68 8.05 -49.90
C CYS A 15 0.32 8.22 -49.22
N ARG A 16 0.16 7.74 -47.97
CA ARG A 16 -1.09 7.90 -47.22
C ARG A 16 -1.35 9.35 -46.80
N LYS A 17 -0.31 10.05 -46.36
CA LYS A 17 -0.33 11.48 -45.99
C LYS A 17 -0.65 12.36 -47.19
N LYS A 18 -0.02 12.08 -48.34
CA LYS A 18 -0.25 12.80 -49.61
C LYS A 18 -1.49 12.32 -50.39
N LYS A 19 -2.17 11.27 -49.91
CA LYS A 19 -3.32 10.62 -50.56
C LYS A 19 -3.02 10.15 -51.99
N LEU A 20 -1.79 9.70 -52.23
CA LEU A 20 -1.32 9.17 -53.50
C LEU A 20 -1.43 7.64 -53.52
N ARG A 21 -1.49 7.05 -54.72
CA ARG A 21 -1.55 5.59 -54.89
C ARG A 21 -0.15 5.00 -54.66
N CYS A 22 -0.02 4.21 -53.60
CA CYS A 22 1.20 3.47 -53.27
C CYS A 22 1.22 2.13 -54.02
N ASP A 23 2.31 1.87 -54.75
CA ASP A 23 2.61 0.61 -55.46
C ASP A 23 3.15 -0.50 -54.54
N ARG A 24 3.56 -0.14 -53.31
CA ARG A 24 3.92 -1.06 -52.19
C ARG A 24 5.10 -1.98 -52.45
N ARG A 25 6.02 -1.61 -53.35
CA ARG A 25 7.30 -2.32 -53.50
C ARG A 25 8.17 -2.12 -52.25
N GLN A 26 8.98 -3.13 -51.93
CA GLN A 26 9.98 -3.08 -50.87
C GLN A 26 11.37 -3.06 -51.50
N PRO A 27 12.34 -2.30 -50.96
CA PRO A 27 12.32 -1.56 -49.69
C PRO A 27 11.65 -0.18 -49.73
N GLN A 28 11.44 0.41 -50.92
CA GLN A 28 10.74 1.68 -51.10
C GLN A 28 9.77 1.58 -52.28
N CYS A 29 8.67 2.33 -52.23
CA CYS A 29 7.70 2.39 -53.33
C CYS A 29 8.12 3.44 -54.36
N ASP A 30 7.77 3.24 -55.64
CA ASP A 30 8.23 4.08 -56.77
C ASP A 30 7.99 5.59 -56.51
N GLN A 31 6.84 5.94 -55.93
CA GLN A 31 6.48 7.33 -55.58
C GLN A 31 7.38 7.96 -54.50
N CYS A 32 7.86 7.17 -53.55
CA CYS A 32 8.75 7.64 -52.49
C CYS A 32 10.19 7.73 -53.00
N GLU A 33 10.59 6.82 -53.90
CA GLU A 33 11.88 6.86 -54.60
C GLU A 33 11.99 8.12 -55.47
N ASP A 34 10.98 8.38 -56.31
CA ASP A 34 10.94 9.57 -57.18
C ASP A 34 10.91 10.88 -56.39
N SER A 35 10.31 10.88 -55.20
CA SER A 35 10.23 12.07 -54.34
C SER A 35 11.38 12.20 -53.34
N GLY A 36 12.33 11.26 -53.31
CA GLY A 36 13.44 11.22 -52.36
C GLY A 36 13.00 11.13 -50.90
N ALA A 37 11.77 10.67 -50.64
CA ALA A 37 11.18 10.62 -49.30
C ALA A 37 11.35 9.24 -48.67
N VAL A 38 11.59 9.18 -47.35
CA VAL A 38 11.77 7.91 -46.63
C VAL A 38 10.46 7.12 -46.61
N CYS A 39 10.47 5.95 -47.24
CA CYS A 39 9.28 5.10 -47.38
C CYS A 39 9.10 4.17 -46.17
N LEU A 40 8.33 4.59 -45.17
CA LEU A 40 8.01 3.79 -43.98
C LEU A 40 6.61 3.14 -44.09
N VAL A 41 6.51 1.83 -43.85
CA VAL A 41 5.25 1.10 -43.76
C VAL A 41 5.06 0.62 -42.32
N ASN A 42 4.23 1.35 -41.57
CA ASN A 42 3.97 1.05 -40.16
C ASN A 42 2.93 -0.08 -40.03
N GLN A 43 3.29 -1.17 -39.33
CA GLN A 43 2.42 -2.34 -39.19
C GLN A 43 1.34 -2.17 -38.11
N ILE A 44 1.51 -1.20 -37.20
CA ILE A 44 0.59 -0.93 -36.09
C ILE A 44 -0.29 0.27 -36.46
N ARG A 45 -1.61 0.06 -36.53
CA ARG A 45 -2.57 1.15 -36.75
C ARG A 45 -2.86 1.85 -35.42
N SER A 46 -2.66 3.17 -35.33
CA SER A 46 -3.22 3.95 -34.21
C SER A 46 -4.76 3.92 -34.26
N PRO A 47 -5.45 3.84 -33.10
CA PRO A 47 -6.91 3.86 -33.05
C PRO A 47 -7.44 5.19 -33.60
N ARG A 48 -8.56 5.14 -34.33
CA ARG A 48 -9.18 6.32 -34.94
C ARG A 48 -9.74 7.21 -33.83
N GLY A 49 -9.37 8.49 -33.84
CA GLY A 49 -9.92 9.50 -32.93
C GLY A 49 -11.47 9.60 -33.01
N PRO A 50 -12.10 10.23 -32.00
CA PRO A 50 -13.55 10.25 -31.84
C PRO A 50 -14.26 10.83 -33.07
N LYS A 51 -15.44 10.24 -33.40
CA LYS A 51 -16.20 10.56 -34.62
C LYS A 51 -16.49 12.06 -34.71
N LYS A 52 -16.24 12.63 -35.90
CA LYS A 52 -16.49 14.03 -36.26
C LYS A 52 -17.95 14.38 -35.94
N GLY A 53 -18.18 15.19 -34.90
CA GLY A 53 -19.51 15.59 -34.43
C GLY A 53 -19.74 15.48 -32.93
N HIS A 54 -18.95 14.66 -32.22
CA HIS A 54 -19.10 14.47 -30.77
C HIS A 54 -18.89 15.77 -29.96
N LEU A 55 -17.93 16.60 -30.39
CA LEU A 55 -17.70 17.93 -29.81
C LEU A 55 -18.87 18.91 -30.06
N LYS A 56 -19.62 18.75 -31.15
CA LYS A 56 -20.81 19.59 -31.42
C LYS A 56 -21.99 19.15 -30.56
N ALA A 57 -22.15 17.85 -30.33
CA ALA A 57 -23.16 17.30 -29.43
C ALA A 57 -22.90 17.73 -27.98
N LEU A 58 -21.64 17.70 -27.53
CA LEU A 58 -21.24 18.19 -26.20
C LEU A 58 -21.51 19.69 -26.02
N ARG A 59 -21.15 20.53 -27.00
CA ARG A 59 -21.42 21.97 -26.95
C ARG A 59 -22.91 22.29 -26.87
N ASN A 60 -23.75 21.59 -27.65
CA ASN A 60 -25.20 21.79 -27.58
C ASN A 60 -25.77 21.37 -26.22
N ARG A 61 -25.22 20.30 -25.62
CA ARG A 61 -25.68 19.80 -24.32
C ARG A 61 -25.27 20.73 -23.19
N ILE A 62 -24.08 21.33 -23.25
CA ILE A 62 -23.63 22.38 -22.33
C ILE A 62 -24.54 23.61 -22.43
N ALA A 63 -24.82 24.11 -23.64
CA ALA A 63 -25.72 25.25 -23.84
C ALA A 63 -27.15 24.99 -23.32
N THR A 64 -27.62 23.74 -23.43
CA THR A 64 -28.94 23.35 -22.89
C THR A 64 -28.94 23.38 -21.37
N LEU A 65 -27.87 22.87 -20.73
CA LEU A 65 -27.74 22.84 -19.28
C LEU A 65 -27.56 24.25 -18.68
N GLU A 66 -26.78 25.11 -19.33
CA GLU A 66 -26.61 26.52 -18.95
C GLU A 66 -27.94 27.29 -19.02
N SER A 67 -28.79 26.99 -20.00
CA SER A 67 -30.13 27.60 -20.11
C SER A 67 -31.09 27.11 -19.01
N ILE A 68 -30.97 25.87 -18.55
CA ILE A 68 -31.79 25.33 -17.46
C ILE A 68 -31.37 25.95 -16.13
N ILE A 69 -30.06 26.04 -15.88
CA ILE A 69 -29.50 26.62 -14.65
C ILE A 69 -29.85 28.12 -14.54
N ASN A 70 -29.83 28.86 -15.66
CA ASN A 70 -30.21 30.28 -15.66
C ASN A 70 -31.72 30.51 -15.46
N CYS A 71 -32.58 29.53 -15.77
CA CYS A 71 -34.02 29.63 -15.52
C CYS A 71 -34.37 29.39 -14.04
N ASP A 72 -33.64 28.49 -13.36
CA ASP A 72 -33.85 28.17 -11.95
C ASP A 72 -33.35 29.27 -10.98
N GLN A 73 -32.44 30.14 -11.41
CA GLN A 73 -31.93 31.25 -10.58
C GLN A 73 -32.85 32.48 -10.55
N SER A 74 -33.88 32.57 -11.40
CA SER A 74 -34.81 33.70 -11.45
C SER A 74 -36.06 33.58 -10.57
N ASN A 75 -36.26 32.47 -9.84
CA ASN A 75 -37.42 32.30 -8.96
C ASN A 75 -37.00 31.85 -7.54
N LEU A 76 -36.51 32.78 -6.73
CA LEU A 76 -36.45 32.59 -5.27
C LEU A 76 -36.94 33.83 -4.51
N GLY A 77 -38.11 33.67 -3.90
CA GLY A 77 -38.59 34.38 -2.70
C GLY A 77 -40.12 34.62 -2.68
N PRO A 78 -40.78 34.64 -1.51
CA PRO A 78 -40.64 33.78 -0.32
C PRO A 78 -41.99 33.11 0.10
N ASN A 79 -41.92 32.02 0.88
CA ASN A 79 -42.94 31.39 1.74
C ASN A 79 -44.43 31.42 1.34
N GLU A 80 -45.06 30.25 1.16
CA GLU A 80 -46.19 29.80 1.99
C GLU A 80 -46.69 28.38 1.64
N VAL A 81 -47.28 27.76 2.66
CA VAL A 81 -47.82 26.40 2.78
C VAL A 81 -49.06 26.20 1.90
N LEU A 82 -49.27 25.00 1.32
CA LEU A 82 -50.51 24.19 1.41
C LEU A 82 -50.56 23.01 0.42
N ASP A 83 -50.77 21.84 1.05
CA ASP A 83 -51.55 20.63 0.72
C ASP A 83 -52.32 20.52 -0.62
N GLY A 84 -52.38 19.29 -1.15
CA GLY A 84 -53.62 18.74 -1.72
C GLY A 84 -53.68 18.38 -3.21
N SER A 85 -53.50 17.08 -3.49
CA SER A 85 -54.24 16.24 -4.46
C SER A 85 -54.17 16.55 -5.97
N GLU A 86 -53.47 15.68 -6.72
CA GLU A 86 -54.02 14.62 -7.60
C GLU A 86 -54.69 15.09 -8.91
N LYS A 87 -54.20 14.58 -10.07
CA LYS A 87 -54.92 13.52 -10.82
C LYS A 87 -54.30 13.13 -12.17
N TYR A 88 -54.43 11.82 -12.44
CA TYR A 88 -54.45 11.08 -13.72
C TYR A 88 -53.08 10.82 -14.41
N ARG A 89 -52.73 9.60 -14.86
CA ARG A 89 -53.47 8.33 -15.04
C ARG A 89 -52.46 7.18 -15.27
N THR A 90 -52.61 6.08 -14.51
CA THR A 90 -52.60 4.63 -14.88
C THR A 90 -52.14 4.25 -16.31
N ASP A 91 -51.45 3.14 -16.59
CA ASP A 91 -51.28 1.87 -15.85
C ASP A 91 -50.15 1.01 -16.44
N GLU A 92 -49.47 0.27 -15.55
CA GLU A 92 -49.07 -1.16 -15.61
C GLU A 92 -48.14 -1.72 -16.72
N THR A 93 -47.19 -2.65 -16.48
CA THR A 93 -46.98 -3.65 -15.40
C THR A 93 -45.57 -4.27 -15.45
N VAL A 94 -45.02 -4.67 -14.28
CA VAL A 94 -44.58 -6.04 -13.87
C VAL A 94 -43.49 -5.98 -12.77
N GLN A 95 -44.00 -5.97 -11.53
CA GLN A 95 -43.68 -6.76 -10.32
C GLN A 95 -42.24 -7.17 -9.93
N ILE A 96 -41.84 -6.64 -8.77
CA ILE A 96 -40.92 -7.22 -7.78
C ILE A 96 -41.77 -7.95 -6.73
N LEU A 97 -41.38 -9.17 -6.35
CA LEU A 97 -41.93 -9.92 -5.21
C LEU A 97 -40.86 -10.00 -4.10
N SER A 98 -41.20 -9.48 -2.93
CA SER A 98 -40.56 -9.78 -1.64
C SER A 98 -41.48 -10.70 -0.83
N PRO A 99 -40.93 -11.60 0.02
CA PRO A 99 -41.69 -12.22 1.10
C PRO A 99 -41.35 -11.62 2.49
N PRO A 100 -42.17 -11.91 3.52
CA PRO A 100 -42.47 -10.99 4.63
C PRO A 100 -41.77 -11.33 5.97
N GLN A 101 -41.79 -10.34 6.86
CA GLN A 101 -41.43 -10.46 8.29
C GLN A 101 -42.58 -11.12 9.08
N GLU A 102 -42.21 -12.02 10.00
CA GLU A 102 -43.06 -12.42 11.13
C GLU A 102 -42.27 -12.41 12.45
N TYR A 103 -43.07 -12.32 13.52
CA TYR A 103 -42.84 -11.77 14.85
C TYR A 103 -42.12 -12.73 15.84
N ILE A 104 -41.69 -12.21 17.02
CA ILE A 104 -42.19 -12.60 18.38
C ILE A 104 -41.13 -12.46 19.53
N LEU A 105 -41.56 -11.76 20.61
CA LEU A 105 -41.27 -11.81 22.07
C LEU A 105 -39.89 -11.47 22.71
N ASN A 106 -39.90 -10.41 23.53
CA ASN A 106 -39.27 -10.33 24.87
C ASN A 106 -40.26 -10.90 25.93
N PRO A 107 -39.98 -11.11 27.24
CA PRO A 107 -38.79 -10.78 28.07
C PRO A 107 -38.35 -11.88 29.08
N THR A 108 -37.19 -11.74 29.76
CA THR A 108 -37.06 -11.88 31.24
C THR A 108 -35.64 -11.54 31.75
N SER A 109 -35.64 -10.80 32.87
CA SER A 109 -34.54 -10.32 33.72
C SER A 109 -33.87 -11.40 34.56
N THR A 110 -32.63 -11.20 35.03
CA THR A 110 -32.18 -11.32 36.46
C THR A 110 -30.69 -10.88 36.62
N GLU A 111 -30.48 -9.73 37.29
CA GLU A 111 -29.47 -9.34 38.33
C GLU A 111 -27.95 -9.66 38.17
N CYS A 112 -26.95 -8.87 38.62
CA CYS A 112 -26.92 -7.86 39.70
C CYS A 112 -25.66 -6.94 39.69
N CYS A 113 -25.78 -5.87 40.47
CA CYS A 113 -24.79 -5.00 41.15
C CYS A 113 -24.07 -3.87 40.38
N GLY A 114 -24.62 -2.67 40.56
CA GLY A 114 -23.92 -1.40 40.40
C GLY A 114 -23.30 -0.88 41.70
N ILE A 115 -22.47 0.15 41.55
CA ILE A 115 -22.27 1.20 42.56
C ILE A 115 -22.47 2.53 41.81
N THR A 116 -23.47 3.28 42.25
CA THR A 116 -23.87 4.61 41.79
C THR A 116 -23.08 5.67 42.53
N TYR A 117 -22.62 6.71 41.82
CA TYR A 117 -22.59 8.07 42.35
C TYR A 117 -23.02 9.04 41.24
N SER A 118 -24.22 9.58 41.41
CA SER A 118 -24.75 10.75 40.71
C SER A 118 -24.25 12.02 41.38
N ILE A 119 -24.10 13.12 40.64
CA ILE A 119 -24.59 14.48 40.99
C ILE A 119 -24.47 15.41 39.77
N GLU A 120 -25.66 15.70 39.21
CA GLU A 120 -26.25 16.99 38.80
C GLU A 120 -25.46 18.08 38.05
N THR A 121 -25.94 18.32 36.83
CA THR A 121 -26.07 19.60 36.13
C THR A 121 -26.64 20.73 36.99
N SER A 122 -26.02 21.91 36.95
CA SER A 122 -26.66 23.18 37.32
C SER A 122 -26.31 24.31 36.35
N THR A 123 -27.35 24.81 35.69
CA THR A 123 -27.45 26.07 34.96
C THR A 123 -27.48 27.26 35.94
N ILE A 124 -26.66 28.29 35.70
CA ILE A 124 -26.85 29.64 36.28
C ILE A 124 -26.67 30.69 35.19
N THR A 125 -27.77 31.36 34.85
CA THR A 125 -27.90 32.65 34.17
C THR A 125 -27.54 33.80 35.10
N SER A 126 -26.67 34.74 34.70
CA SER A 126 -26.56 36.14 35.20
C SER A 126 -25.42 36.93 34.52
N PRO A 127 -25.42 38.29 34.54
CA PRO A 127 -25.21 39.12 33.35
C PRO A 127 -23.78 39.65 33.09
N ILE A 128 -23.58 40.04 31.84
CA ILE A 128 -22.38 40.64 31.24
C ILE A 128 -21.96 41.91 32.00
N THR A 129 -20.76 41.91 32.57
CA THR A 129 -20.01 43.12 32.93
C THR A 129 -18.77 43.18 32.04
N ILE A 130 -18.74 44.18 31.15
CA ILE A 130 -17.61 44.44 30.25
C ILE A 130 -16.44 44.95 31.10
N THR A 131 -15.37 44.17 31.16
CA THR A 131 -14.04 44.61 31.63
C THR A 131 -13.09 44.69 30.43
N PRO A 132 -12.22 45.71 30.35
CA PRO A 132 -11.38 45.95 29.18
C PRO A 132 -10.33 44.86 29.03
N MET A 133 -10.16 44.43 27.78
CA MET A 133 -9.28 43.36 27.34
C MET A 133 -7.81 43.65 27.67
N THR A 134 -7.19 42.82 28.49
CA THR A 134 -5.75 42.55 28.43
C THR A 134 -5.48 41.57 27.28
N PRO A 135 -4.37 41.70 26.53
CA PRO A 135 -4.02 40.76 25.48
C PRO A 135 -3.71 39.37 26.10
N PRO A 136 -3.97 38.26 25.39
CA PRO A 136 -3.59 36.94 25.89
C PRO A 136 -2.06 36.83 25.99
N ASP A 137 -1.58 36.20 27.06
CA ASP A 137 -0.19 35.89 27.36
C ASP A 137 0.55 35.31 26.13
N GLN A 138 1.36 36.14 25.46
CA GLN A 138 2.10 35.77 24.25
C GLN A 138 3.03 34.57 24.50
N GLU A 139 3.63 34.48 25.70
CA GLU A 139 4.51 33.38 26.11
C GLU A 139 3.84 32.00 26.17
N LYS A 140 2.54 31.91 26.51
CA LYS A 140 1.82 30.62 26.53
C LYS A 140 1.45 30.15 25.12
N SER A 141 1.16 31.10 24.23
CA SER A 141 0.91 30.80 22.81
C SER A 141 2.20 30.32 22.13
N ASP A 142 3.31 31.00 22.38
CA ASP A 142 4.62 30.68 21.80
C ASP A 142 5.14 29.31 22.28
N MET A 143 4.92 28.95 23.55
CA MET A 143 5.30 27.64 24.09
C MET A 143 4.44 26.50 23.51
N ILE A 144 3.13 26.72 23.34
CA ILE A 144 2.24 25.74 22.70
C ILE A 144 2.62 25.57 21.23
N GLU A 145 2.93 26.65 20.52
CA GLU A 145 3.33 26.60 19.11
C GLU A 145 4.69 25.89 18.92
N ALA A 146 5.66 26.15 19.80
CA ALA A 146 6.93 25.43 19.83
C ALA A 146 6.73 23.92 20.08
N ASP A 147 5.82 23.56 20.97
CA ASP A 147 5.47 22.16 21.24
C ASP A 147 4.75 21.48 20.06
N LEU A 148 4.00 22.23 19.25
CA LEU A 148 3.36 21.73 18.03
C LEU A 148 4.38 21.52 16.90
N GLN A 149 5.24 22.51 16.63
CA GLN A 149 6.30 22.40 15.62
C GLN A 149 7.27 21.25 15.95
N ARG A 150 7.55 21.03 17.23
CA ARG A 150 8.36 19.90 17.69
C ARG A 150 7.73 18.54 17.34
N ARG A 151 6.40 18.41 17.33
CA ARG A 151 5.71 17.17 16.95
C ARG A 151 5.76 16.93 15.45
N ASP A 152 5.61 17.99 14.65
CA ASP A 152 5.73 17.91 13.19
C ASP A 152 7.12 17.43 12.78
N GLN A 153 8.17 18.05 13.34
CA GLN A 153 9.54 17.64 13.05
C GLN A 153 9.80 16.18 13.47
N LEU A 154 9.28 15.78 14.63
CA LEU A 154 9.45 14.41 15.11
C LEU A 154 8.79 13.37 14.19
N TYR A 155 7.66 13.70 13.55
CA TYR A 155 7.07 12.85 12.51
C TYR A 155 8.03 12.67 11.33
N PHE A 156 8.58 13.76 10.78
CA PHE A 156 9.49 13.70 9.64
C PHE A 156 10.79 12.97 9.97
N ASP A 157 11.26 13.04 11.21
CA ASP A 157 12.49 12.38 11.63
C ASP A 157 12.34 10.87 11.91
N ARG A 158 11.14 10.42 12.32
CA ARG A 158 10.95 9.07 12.89
C ARG A 158 9.93 8.20 12.16
N VAL A 159 8.93 8.81 11.53
CA VAL A 159 7.80 8.10 10.92
C VAL A 159 7.87 8.20 9.40
N HIS A 160 8.09 9.41 8.87
CA HIS A 160 8.18 9.66 7.44
C HIS A 160 9.19 8.75 6.70
N PRO A 161 10.38 8.43 7.23
CA PRO A 161 11.33 7.56 6.51
C PRO A 161 10.75 6.18 6.16
N VAL A 162 9.82 5.65 6.96
CA VAL A 162 9.17 4.35 6.74
C VAL A 162 7.76 4.46 6.13
N ALA A 163 7.22 5.67 6.03
CA ALA A 163 5.93 5.97 5.41
C ALA A 163 6.02 7.27 4.60
N PRO A 164 6.84 7.32 3.52
CA PRO A 164 7.28 8.57 2.92
C PRO A 164 6.27 9.15 1.93
N MET A 165 5.09 9.55 2.44
CA MET A 165 4.01 10.11 1.62
C MET A 165 4.13 11.62 1.43
N LEU A 166 4.46 12.36 2.49
CA LEU A 166 4.27 13.81 2.54
C LEU A 166 5.48 14.60 2.05
N HIS A 167 5.26 15.62 1.22
CA HIS A 167 6.31 16.57 0.89
C HIS A 167 6.47 17.59 2.03
N GLN A 168 7.63 17.65 2.67
CA GLN A 168 7.86 18.43 3.89
C GLN A 168 7.57 19.93 3.68
N GLY A 169 8.08 20.52 2.60
CA GLY A 169 7.83 21.92 2.29
C GLY A 169 6.35 22.26 2.04
N ARG A 170 5.59 21.31 1.47
CA ARG A 170 4.14 21.49 1.21
C ARG A 170 3.34 21.32 2.49
N TYR A 171 3.73 20.37 3.34
CA TYR A 171 3.13 20.20 4.65
C TYR A 171 3.21 21.49 5.48
N PHE A 172 4.41 22.05 5.62
CA PHE A 172 4.62 23.25 6.44
C PHE A 172 3.96 24.51 5.87
N SER A 173 3.66 24.56 4.57
CA SER A 173 2.95 25.70 3.99
C SER A 173 1.49 25.80 4.46
N TRP A 174 0.88 24.70 4.91
CA TRP A 174 -0.49 24.71 5.44
C TRP A 174 -0.61 24.33 6.91
N SER A 175 0.39 23.68 7.52
CA SER A 175 0.31 23.18 8.91
C SER A 175 0.16 24.30 9.95
N GLN A 176 0.54 25.52 9.62
CA GLN A 176 0.43 26.70 10.49
C GLN A 176 -0.84 27.53 10.24
N ILE A 177 -1.61 27.24 9.19
CA ILE A 177 -2.84 27.97 8.89
C ILE A 177 -3.89 27.71 9.97
N PHE A 178 -4.60 28.75 10.45
CA PHE A 178 -5.62 28.61 11.49
C PHE A 178 -6.89 27.87 11.00
N ASN A 179 -7.42 28.27 9.84
CA ASN A 179 -8.62 27.69 9.23
C ASN A 179 -8.28 26.53 8.28
N LYS A 180 -7.84 25.40 8.84
CA LYS A 180 -7.56 24.18 8.06
C LYS A 180 -8.85 23.45 7.71
N SER A 181 -8.85 22.73 6.58
CA SER A 181 -9.94 21.80 6.31
C SER A 181 -9.92 20.65 7.33
N PRO A 182 -11.08 20.02 7.62
CA PRO A 182 -11.14 18.90 8.55
C PRO A 182 -10.18 17.74 8.21
N SER A 183 -10.00 17.42 6.93
CA SER A 183 -9.06 16.37 6.49
C SER A 183 -7.61 16.69 6.85
N HIS A 184 -7.18 17.96 6.72
CA HIS A 184 -5.84 18.41 7.13
C HIS A 184 -5.66 18.31 8.64
N ILE A 185 -6.70 18.65 9.42
CA ILE A 185 -6.68 18.52 10.87
C ILE A 185 -6.49 17.04 11.25
N CYS A 186 -7.29 16.14 10.67
CA CYS A 186 -7.19 14.71 10.94
C CYS A 186 -5.82 14.13 10.57
N LEU A 187 -5.27 14.53 9.41
CA LEU A 187 -3.93 14.16 8.99
C LEU A 187 -2.87 14.61 9.99
N GLN A 188 -2.92 15.87 10.42
CA GLN A 188 -1.97 16.40 11.40
C GLN A 188 -2.06 15.69 12.76
N PHE A 189 -3.28 15.36 13.24
CA PHE A 189 -3.43 14.57 14.47
C PHE A 189 -2.91 13.13 14.31
N ALA A 190 -3.12 12.49 13.16
CA ALA A 190 -2.58 11.15 12.89
C ALA A 190 -1.04 11.15 12.86
N MET A 191 -0.44 12.17 12.25
CA MET A 191 1.01 12.40 12.28
C MET A 191 1.52 12.58 13.71
N TRP A 192 0.85 13.43 14.51
CA TRP A 192 1.22 13.66 15.91
C TRP A 192 1.05 12.42 16.78
N ALA A 193 0.04 11.58 16.55
CA ALA A 193 -0.15 10.34 17.29
C ALA A 193 1.03 9.38 17.08
N LEU A 194 1.48 9.21 15.83
CA LEU A 194 2.65 8.39 15.50
C LEU A 194 3.96 9.02 16.01
N ALA A 195 4.11 10.34 15.92
CA ALA A 195 5.26 11.05 16.45
C ALA A 195 5.34 10.90 17.98
N ALA A 196 4.21 11.10 18.68
CA ALA A 196 4.11 10.92 20.13
C ALA A 196 4.40 9.48 20.55
N ALA A 197 3.90 8.49 19.79
CA ALA A 197 4.24 7.09 20.00
C ALA A 197 5.72 6.78 19.73
N SER A 198 6.40 7.64 18.96
CA SER A 198 7.81 7.55 18.60
C SER A 198 8.74 8.38 19.50
N SER A 199 8.25 8.87 20.64
CA SER A 199 9.03 9.66 21.61
C SER A 199 8.66 9.30 23.04
N GLY A 200 9.68 8.98 23.85
CA GLY A 200 9.49 8.70 25.28
C GLY A 200 8.88 9.86 26.06
N HIS A 201 9.11 11.11 25.66
CA HIS A 201 8.57 12.28 26.37
C HIS A 201 7.08 12.53 26.07
N LEU A 202 6.65 12.24 24.84
CA LEU A 202 5.29 12.51 24.38
C LEU A 202 4.38 11.28 24.42
N GLN A 203 4.91 10.13 24.85
CA GLN A 203 4.22 8.84 24.81
C GLN A 203 2.86 8.86 25.51
N HIS A 204 2.71 9.64 26.58
CA HIS A 204 1.46 9.79 27.33
C HIS A 204 0.32 10.44 26.50
N MET A 205 0.64 11.23 25.47
CA MET A 205 -0.36 11.90 24.63
C MET A 205 -0.82 11.08 23.44
N ARG A 206 -0.13 9.99 23.10
CA ARG A 206 -0.35 9.23 21.86
C ARG A 206 -1.81 8.80 21.67
N GLU A 207 -2.45 8.36 22.75
CA GLU A 207 -3.82 7.81 22.73
C GLU A 207 -4.86 8.91 22.54
N SER A 208 -4.70 10.05 23.21
CA SER A 208 -5.58 11.21 23.04
C SER A 208 -5.50 11.76 21.61
N LEU A 209 -4.28 11.88 21.06
CA LEU A 209 -4.06 12.35 19.69
C LEU A 209 -4.65 11.39 18.66
N TYR A 210 -4.41 10.09 18.82
CA TYR A 210 -4.99 9.04 18.00
C TYR A 210 -6.52 9.06 18.04
N THR A 211 -7.12 9.14 19.23
CA THR A 211 -8.58 9.16 19.40
C THR A 211 -9.19 10.36 18.68
N ARG A 212 -8.54 11.53 18.76
CA ARG A 212 -8.99 12.75 18.06
C ARG A 212 -8.85 12.65 16.54
N ALA A 213 -7.77 12.07 16.04
CA ALA A 213 -7.62 11.80 14.60
C ALA A 213 -8.71 10.85 14.10
N ARG A 214 -8.93 9.75 14.85
CA ARG A 214 -9.89 8.69 14.54
C ARG A 214 -11.33 9.21 14.52
N SER A 215 -11.78 9.88 15.59
CA SER A 215 -13.14 10.40 15.65
C SER A 215 -13.38 11.52 14.64
N GLY A 216 -12.37 12.38 14.43
CA GLY A 216 -12.44 13.43 13.43
C GLY A 216 -12.61 12.89 12.02
N ILE A 217 -11.85 11.86 11.64
CA ILE A 217 -11.92 11.32 10.29
C ILE A 217 -13.17 10.46 10.05
N GLU A 218 -13.67 9.75 11.06
CA GLU A 218 -14.93 9.00 10.98
C GLU A 218 -16.14 9.95 10.81
N ALA A 219 -16.10 11.15 11.42
CA ALA A 219 -17.12 12.16 11.22
C ALA A 219 -17.17 12.70 9.78
N LEU A 220 -16.06 12.60 9.03
CA LEU A 220 -15.97 13.04 7.65
C LEU A 220 -16.49 12.02 6.65
N ASP A 221 -16.84 10.80 7.07
CA ASP A 221 -17.29 9.73 6.17
C ASP A 221 -18.56 10.14 5.38
N HIS A 222 -19.38 11.07 5.89
CA HIS A 222 -20.54 11.61 5.20
C HIS A 222 -20.22 12.70 4.17
N ASP A 223 -19.05 13.35 4.29
CA ASP A 223 -18.64 14.53 3.54
C ASP A 223 -17.56 14.25 2.49
N ILE A 224 -17.17 12.97 2.29
CA ILE A 224 -16.26 12.57 1.21
C ILE A 224 -17.00 12.61 -0.13
N GLU A 225 -17.44 13.81 -0.52
CA GLU A 225 -17.78 14.12 -1.90
C GLU A 225 -16.50 14.06 -2.74
N SER A 226 -16.63 13.66 -4.01
CA SER A 226 -15.57 13.31 -4.97
C SER A 226 -14.49 14.39 -5.31
N SER A 227 -14.26 15.37 -4.44
CA SER A 227 -13.16 16.33 -4.55
C SER A 227 -11.81 15.65 -4.28
N SER A 228 -10.93 15.62 -5.30
CA SER A 228 -9.64 14.90 -5.26
C SER A 228 -8.70 15.36 -4.14
N ALA A 229 -8.79 16.63 -3.73
CA ALA A 229 -7.91 17.19 -2.71
C ALA A 229 -8.26 16.66 -1.31
N ALA A 230 -9.51 16.82 -0.87
CA ALA A 230 -9.95 16.35 0.45
C ALA A 230 -9.79 14.84 0.63
N CYS A 231 -9.96 14.07 -0.46
CA CYS A 231 -9.71 12.62 -0.46
C CYS A 231 -8.24 12.25 -0.25
N LEU A 232 -7.29 13.07 -0.72
CA LEU A 232 -5.86 12.79 -0.54
C LEU A 232 -5.47 12.87 0.93
N GLN A 233 -5.80 13.97 1.63
CA GLN A 233 -5.45 14.09 3.05
C GLN A 233 -6.21 13.07 3.91
N ALA A 234 -7.47 12.77 3.56
CA ALA A 234 -8.22 11.70 4.23
C ALA A 234 -7.55 10.33 4.03
N ALA A 235 -7.13 9.99 2.81
CA ALA A 235 -6.38 8.75 2.54
C ALA A 235 -5.08 8.68 3.33
N GLN A 236 -4.27 9.75 3.32
CA GLN A 236 -3.02 9.84 4.06
C GLN A 236 -3.26 9.65 5.57
N ALA A 237 -4.29 10.30 6.12
CA ALA A 237 -4.65 10.19 7.53
C ALA A 237 -5.08 8.75 7.89
N TRP A 238 -5.95 8.13 7.09
CA TRP A 238 -6.34 6.72 7.28
C TRP A 238 -5.15 5.76 7.19
N LEU A 239 -4.22 5.95 6.25
CA LEU A 239 -3.00 5.15 6.15
C LEU A 239 -2.10 5.28 7.38
N LEU A 240 -1.95 6.50 7.92
CA LEU A 240 -1.20 6.72 9.17
C LEU A 240 -1.92 6.08 10.37
N LEU A 241 -3.24 6.13 10.43
CA LEU A 241 -4.02 5.42 11.45
C LEU A 241 -3.84 3.91 11.34
N THR A 242 -3.89 3.32 10.13
CA THR A 242 -3.55 1.92 9.91
C THR A 242 -2.16 1.60 10.45
N HIS A 243 -1.18 2.46 10.18
CA HIS A 243 0.20 2.27 10.65
C HIS A 243 0.31 2.31 12.19
N TYR A 244 -0.47 3.18 12.84
CA TYR A 244 -0.56 3.26 14.30
C TYR A 244 -1.24 2.01 14.88
N GLU A 245 -2.39 1.64 14.34
CA GLU A 245 -3.18 0.50 14.80
C GLU A 245 -2.42 -0.81 14.63
N PHE A 246 -1.70 -0.99 13.52
CA PHE A 246 -0.86 -2.17 13.31
C PHE A 246 0.18 -2.35 14.42
N ARG A 247 0.72 -1.25 14.96
CA ARG A 247 1.75 -1.29 16.00
C ARG A 247 1.18 -1.50 17.41
N TYR A 248 -0.03 -1.02 17.68
CA TYR A 248 -0.52 -0.85 19.05
C TYR A 248 -1.90 -1.46 19.33
N MET A 249 -2.63 -1.88 18.30
CA MET A 249 -4.01 -2.38 18.38
C MET A 249 -4.08 -3.81 17.81
N SER A 250 -5.30 -4.35 17.68
CA SER A 250 -5.52 -5.69 17.13
C SER A 250 -5.47 -5.74 15.60
N TYR A 251 -5.20 -6.93 15.06
CA TYR A 251 -5.11 -7.11 13.60
C TYR A 251 -6.45 -6.83 12.89
N PRO A 252 -7.61 -7.34 13.36
CA PRO A 252 -8.87 -7.12 12.66
C PRO A 252 -9.23 -5.64 12.55
N ARG A 253 -8.95 -4.85 13.59
CA ARG A 253 -9.16 -3.40 13.56
C ARG A 253 -8.28 -2.76 12.49
N THR A 254 -6.99 -3.07 12.52
CA THR A 254 -6.01 -2.57 11.54
C THR A 254 -6.44 -2.89 10.11
N TRP A 255 -6.89 -4.12 9.87
CA TRP A 255 -7.31 -4.58 8.54
C TRP A 255 -8.54 -3.83 8.03
N LEU A 256 -9.56 -3.63 8.88
CA LEU A 256 -10.74 -2.84 8.53
C LEU A 256 -10.39 -1.37 8.22
N THR A 257 -9.50 -0.78 9.01
CA THR A 257 -8.99 0.59 8.79
C THR A 257 -8.23 0.70 7.48
N ALA A 258 -7.35 -0.27 7.19
CA ALA A 258 -6.64 -0.34 5.92
C ALA A 258 -7.61 -0.44 4.74
N GLY A 259 -8.63 -1.30 4.85
CA GLY A 259 -9.69 -1.44 3.86
C GLY A 259 -10.39 -0.11 3.54
N ARG A 260 -10.71 0.70 4.56
CA ARG A 260 -11.26 2.06 4.36
C ARG A 260 -10.31 2.95 3.58
N ALA A 261 -9.03 2.98 3.96
CA ALA A 261 -8.01 3.74 3.26
C ALA A 261 -7.95 3.36 1.77
N PHE A 262 -7.97 2.05 1.47
CA PHE A 262 -7.92 1.53 0.11
C PHE A 262 -9.12 1.97 -0.73
N ARG A 263 -10.33 1.96 -0.15
CA ARG A 263 -11.55 2.44 -0.83
C ARG A 263 -11.49 3.93 -1.12
N ILE A 264 -10.99 4.76 -0.19
CA ILE A 264 -10.84 6.20 -0.41
C ILE A 264 -9.81 6.48 -1.51
N ILE A 265 -8.70 5.72 -1.56
CA ILE A 265 -7.68 5.81 -2.61
C ILE A 265 -8.26 5.44 -3.99
N GLN A 266 -9.12 4.42 -4.05
CA GLN A 266 -9.84 4.05 -5.26
C GLN A 266 -10.82 5.15 -5.70
N LEU A 267 -11.60 5.71 -4.77
CA LEU A 267 -12.52 6.82 -5.03
C LEU A 267 -11.78 8.08 -5.54
N ALA A 268 -10.62 8.36 -4.97
CA ALA A 268 -9.72 9.43 -5.40
C ALA A 268 -9.00 9.15 -6.73
N LYS A 269 -9.16 7.95 -7.31
CA LYS A 269 -8.52 7.48 -8.53
C LYS A 269 -7.00 7.62 -8.52
N LEU A 270 -6.37 7.42 -7.35
CA LEU A 270 -4.92 7.52 -7.27
C LEU A 270 -4.22 6.44 -8.12
N HIS A 271 -4.87 5.30 -8.39
CA HIS A 271 -4.37 4.25 -9.27
C HIS A 271 -4.20 4.67 -10.75
N GLU A 272 -4.73 5.83 -11.15
CA GLU A 272 -4.64 6.35 -12.52
C GLU A 272 -4.01 7.75 -12.60
N ILE A 273 -3.23 8.17 -11.59
CA ILE A 273 -2.63 9.53 -11.54
C ILE A 273 -1.94 9.91 -12.85
N ASP A 274 -1.13 9.02 -13.41
CA ASP A 274 -0.31 9.31 -14.60
C ASP A 274 -1.08 9.13 -15.91
N ARG A 275 -2.29 8.58 -15.86
CA ARG A 275 -3.25 8.59 -16.98
C ARG A 275 -4.08 9.87 -17.01
N LEU A 276 -4.45 10.36 -15.83
CA LEU A 276 -5.32 11.53 -15.67
C LEU A 276 -4.56 12.85 -15.81
N ASN A 277 -3.27 12.87 -15.48
CA ASN A 277 -2.43 14.06 -15.55
C ASN A 277 -1.54 14.06 -16.79
N ASP A 278 -1.32 15.25 -17.36
CA ASP A 278 -0.31 15.43 -18.39
C ASP A 278 1.08 15.40 -17.75
N VAL A 279 1.76 14.26 -17.88
CA VAL A 279 3.11 14.03 -17.37
C VAL A 279 4.06 15.12 -17.85
N THR A 280 3.89 15.62 -19.08
CA THR A 280 4.76 16.67 -19.63
C THR A 280 4.57 18.02 -18.95
N ILE A 281 3.33 18.38 -18.58
CA ILE A 281 3.01 19.61 -17.84
C ILE A 281 3.54 19.52 -16.41
N ASN A 282 3.35 18.38 -15.75
CA ASN A 282 3.86 18.19 -14.39
C ASN A 282 5.38 18.34 -14.36
N MET A 283 6.10 17.72 -15.29
CA MET A 283 7.57 17.83 -15.35
C MET A 283 8.08 19.26 -15.55
N ALA A 284 7.28 20.15 -16.14
CA ALA A 284 7.64 21.56 -16.33
C ALA A 284 7.46 22.43 -15.07
N HIS A 285 6.60 22.00 -14.13
CA HIS A 285 6.23 22.77 -12.93
C HIS A 285 6.57 22.01 -11.65
N PRO A 286 7.62 22.40 -10.90
CA PRO A 286 8.08 21.68 -9.70
C PRO A 286 6.99 21.42 -8.65
N GLU A 287 6.11 22.40 -8.40
CA GLU A 287 5.02 22.26 -7.41
C GLU A 287 3.95 21.26 -7.84
N ALA A 288 3.57 21.28 -9.12
CA ALA A 288 2.60 20.35 -9.69
C ALA A 288 3.17 18.92 -9.76
N TRP A 289 4.47 18.81 -10.08
CA TRP A 289 5.19 17.54 -10.02
C TRP A 289 5.23 16.98 -8.60
N ALA A 290 5.58 17.80 -7.60
CA ALA A 290 5.65 17.38 -6.21
C ALA A 290 4.28 16.90 -5.69
N GLU A 291 3.19 17.55 -6.12
CA GLU A 291 1.83 17.08 -5.82
C GLU A 291 1.53 15.72 -6.44
N ALA A 292 1.88 15.53 -7.71
CA ALA A 292 1.68 14.26 -8.38
C ALA A 292 2.48 13.15 -7.68
N GLU A 293 3.74 13.43 -7.31
CA GLU A 293 4.60 12.48 -6.60
C GLU A 293 4.09 12.14 -5.20
N GLU A 294 3.56 13.11 -4.45
CA GLU A 294 2.90 12.88 -3.17
C GLU A 294 1.68 11.95 -3.31
N LYS A 295 0.88 12.11 -4.37
CA LYS A 295 -0.23 11.20 -4.70
C LYS A 295 0.28 9.79 -5.04
N ARG A 296 1.35 9.66 -5.85
CA ARG A 296 1.96 8.36 -6.19
C ARG A 296 2.44 7.65 -4.93
N ARG A 297 3.16 8.34 -4.06
CA ARG A 297 3.68 7.79 -2.80
C ARG A 297 2.59 7.36 -1.84
N THR A 298 1.50 8.13 -1.77
CA THR A 298 0.30 7.77 -1.00
C THR A 298 -0.31 6.46 -1.52
N TYR A 299 -0.45 6.31 -2.83
CA TYR A 299 -0.93 5.06 -3.43
C TYR A 299 0.01 3.89 -3.13
N TRP A 300 1.32 4.08 -3.35
CA TRP A 300 2.30 3.02 -3.17
C TRP A 300 2.45 2.57 -1.73
N LEU A 301 2.28 3.46 -0.75
CA LEU A 301 2.26 3.05 0.66
C LEU A 301 1.06 2.15 0.94
N ALA A 302 -0.11 2.50 0.41
CA ALA A 302 -1.31 1.67 0.53
C ALA A 302 -1.15 0.32 -0.16
N TYR A 303 -0.56 0.30 -1.35
CA TYR A 303 -0.23 -0.91 -2.10
C TYR A 303 0.68 -1.87 -1.31
N CYS A 304 1.71 -1.33 -0.66
CA CYS A 304 2.58 -2.10 0.23
C CYS A 304 1.82 -2.61 1.45
N LEU A 305 1.01 -1.78 2.12
CA LEU A 305 0.22 -2.20 3.27
C LEU A 305 -0.76 -3.32 2.93
N ASP A 306 -1.45 -3.24 1.80
CA ASP A 306 -2.38 -4.28 1.34
C ASP A 306 -1.67 -5.63 1.21
N ARG A 307 -0.45 -5.65 0.64
CA ARG A 307 0.33 -6.89 0.54
C ARG A 307 0.88 -7.35 1.87
N PHE A 308 1.49 -6.47 2.66
CA PHE A 308 2.08 -6.88 3.94
C PHE A 308 1.05 -7.39 4.95
N LEU A 309 -0.14 -6.78 5.00
CA LEU A 309 -1.20 -7.27 5.88
C LEU A 309 -1.69 -8.65 5.41
N ASN A 310 -1.87 -8.84 4.11
CA ASN A 310 -2.50 -10.05 3.58
C ASN A 310 -1.53 -11.17 3.17
N ILE A 311 -0.20 -10.95 3.15
CA ILE A 311 0.78 -11.98 2.73
C ILE A 311 0.82 -13.14 3.70
N SER A 312 0.71 -12.88 5.01
CA SER A 312 0.66 -13.94 6.02
C SER A 312 -0.60 -14.76 5.84
N ASN A 313 -1.80 -14.18 5.88
CA ASN A 313 -3.04 -14.97 5.89
C ASN A 313 -3.53 -15.40 4.49
N GLU A 314 -2.78 -15.06 3.44
CA GLU A 314 -3.18 -15.32 2.08
C GLU A 314 -4.58 -14.79 1.69
N TRP A 315 -4.98 -13.65 2.25
CA TRP A 315 -6.29 -13.06 1.95
C TRP A 315 -6.31 -12.34 0.61
N PRO A 316 -7.46 -12.21 -0.07
CA PRO A 316 -7.55 -11.43 -1.31
C PRO A 316 -7.10 -9.98 -1.12
N LEU A 317 -6.33 -9.45 -2.09
CA LEU A 317 -5.92 -8.05 -2.10
C LEU A 317 -7.08 -7.13 -2.50
N SER A 318 -7.02 -5.89 -2.03
CA SER A 318 -7.94 -4.82 -2.42
C SER A 318 -7.41 -3.99 -3.61
N LEU A 319 -6.09 -3.87 -3.74
CA LEU A 319 -5.39 -3.05 -4.73
C LEU A 319 -4.70 -3.94 -5.77
N HIS A 320 -5.43 -4.14 -6.87
CA HIS A 320 -5.08 -4.98 -8.01
C HIS A 320 -4.10 -4.31 -8.99
N GLU A 321 -3.30 -5.12 -9.70
CA GLU A 321 -2.20 -4.66 -10.57
C GLU A 321 -2.65 -4.33 -12.01
N GLU A 322 -3.77 -4.89 -12.46
CA GLU A 322 -4.21 -4.90 -13.86
C GLU A 322 -4.61 -3.51 -14.40
N ALA A 323 -4.86 -2.55 -13.51
CA ALA A 323 -5.32 -1.21 -13.87
C ALA A 323 -4.37 -0.09 -13.40
N LEU A 324 -3.10 -0.41 -13.10
CA LEU A 324 -2.15 0.58 -12.62
C LEU A 324 -1.65 1.47 -13.76
N CYS A 325 -1.97 2.76 -13.69
CA CYS A 325 -1.35 3.80 -14.49
C CYS A 325 -0.61 4.77 -13.57
N ILE A 326 0.41 4.25 -12.88
CA ILE A 326 1.25 5.00 -11.96
C ILE A 326 2.72 4.57 -12.11
N TYR A 327 3.64 5.54 -12.13
CA TYR A 327 5.08 5.29 -12.07
C TYR A 327 5.58 4.98 -10.67
N LEU A 328 6.68 4.21 -10.57
CA LEU A 328 7.35 3.96 -9.30
C LEU A 328 7.80 5.28 -8.64
N PRO A 329 7.89 5.33 -7.29
CA PRO A 329 8.27 6.56 -6.60
C PRO A 329 9.75 6.88 -6.80
N VAL A 330 10.08 8.17 -6.87
CA VAL A 330 11.48 8.63 -6.99
C VAL A 330 12.24 8.53 -5.68
N SER A 331 13.53 8.89 -5.70
CA SER A 331 14.33 8.99 -4.47
C SER A 331 13.73 10.00 -3.48
N GLU A 332 13.93 9.76 -2.18
CA GLU A 332 13.47 10.69 -1.14
C GLU A 332 14.09 12.08 -1.30
N SER A 333 15.36 12.14 -1.72
CA SER A 333 16.03 13.40 -1.99
C SER A 333 15.35 14.16 -3.13
N ASP A 334 15.05 13.50 -4.25
CA ASP A 334 14.42 14.17 -5.40
C ASP A 334 13.01 14.63 -5.07
N PHE A 335 12.26 13.82 -4.32
CA PHE A 335 10.93 14.20 -3.85
C PHE A 335 10.96 15.46 -3.00
N GLN A 336 11.76 15.50 -1.92
CA GLN A 336 11.78 16.65 -1.00
C GLN A 336 12.37 17.92 -1.60
N HIS A 337 13.21 17.81 -2.64
CA HIS A 337 13.74 18.95 -3.38
C HIS A 337 12.88 19.33 -4.60
N SER A 338 11.72 18.72 -4.79
CA SER A 338 10.85 18.93 -5.95
C SER A 338 11.60 18.80 -7.29
N ARG A 339 12.53 17.83 -7.40
CA ARG A 339 13.32 17.56 -8.61
C ARG A 339 12.60 16.55 -9.51
N PRO A 340 12.09 16.96 -10.69
CA PRO A 340 11.33 16.06 -11.54
C PRO A 340 12.18 14.94 -12.11
N VAL A 341 11.84 13.70 -11.78
CA VAL A 341 12.41 12.47 -12.35
C VAL A 341 11.26 11.56 -12.78
N LEU A 342 11.36 10.99 -13.98
CA LEU A 342 10.42 10.01 -14.48
C LEU A 342 10.97 8.60 -14.22
N MET A 343 10.25 7.84 -13.40
CA MET A 343 10.58 6.44 -13.10
C MET A 343 9.87 5.49 -14.06
N ASP A 344 10.34 4.26 -14.12
CA ASP A 344 9.68 3.18 -14.87
C ASP A 344 8.36 2.76 -14.17
N SER A 345 7.43 2.14 -14.91
CA SER A 345 6.24 1.54 -14.30
C SER A 345 6.60 0.24 -13.58
N LEU A 346 5.76 -0.20 -12.64
CA LEU A 346 5.98 -1.49 -11.96
C LEU A 346 6.05 -2.66 -12.95
N TYR A 347 5.20 -2.64 -13.99
CA TYR A 347 5.18 -3.67 -15.02
C TYR A 347 6.50 -3.71 -15.80
N ASP A 348 6.97 -2.55 -16.28
CA ASP A 348 8.21 -2.46 -17.06
C ASP A 348 9.43 -2.88 -16.23
N GLU A 349 9.45 -2.53 -14.94
CA GLU A 349 10.55 -2.91 -14.02
C GLU A 349 10.59 -4.43 -13.79
N ILE A 350 9.43 -5.08 -13.64
CA ILE A 350 9.33 -6.54 -13.49
C ILE A 350 9.68 -7.24 -14.82
N GLU A 351 9.25 -6.72 -15.97
CA GLU A 351 9.56 -7.36 -17.26
C GLU A 351 11.04 -7.25 -17.67
N SER A 352 11.67 -6.09 -17.42
CA SER A 352 13.03 -5.78 -17.88
C SER A 352 14.17 -6.41 -17.04
N SER A 353 13.84 -7.37 -16.16
CA SER A 353 14.80 -8.04 -15.26
C SER A 353 15.55 -7.09 -14.31
N GLY A 354 15.01 -5.90 -14.04
CA GLY A 354 15.39 -5.04 -12.89
C GLY A 354 16.89 -4.84 -12.67
N GLN A 355 17.65 -4.48 -13.72
CA GLN A 355 19.11 -4.31 -13.63
C GLN A 355 19.56 -3.02 -12.93
N LYS A 356 18.64 -2.08 -12.70
CA LYS A 356 18.94 -0.79 -12.08
C LYS A 356 18.71 -0.86 -10.57
N MET A 357 19.60 -0.25 -9.80
CA MET A 357 19.36 -0.05 -8.38
C MET A 357 18.25 0.99 -8.19
N LEU A 358 17.17 0.62 -7.50
CA LEU A 358 16.07 1.53 -7.22
C LEU A 358 16.25 2.28 -5.89
N PRO A 359 15.54 3.41 -5.71
CA PRO A 359 15.32 3.97 -4.39
C PRO A 359 14.67 2.96 -3.43
N PRO A 360 14.90 3.05 -2.11
CA PRO A 360 14.45 2.05 -1.13
C PRO A 360 12.95 1.77 -1.17
N PHE A 361 12.16 2.82 -1.34
CA PHE A 361 10.72 2.70 -1.34
C PHE A 361 10.21 2.02 -2.63
N ALA A 362 10.78 2.38 -3.78
CA ALA A 362 10.54 1.69 -5.06
C ALA A 362 10.98 0.22 -5.01
N GLU A 363 12.14 -0.06 -4.43
CA GLU A 363 12.65 -1.41 -4.23
C GLU A 363 11.72 -2.25 -3.33
N THR A 364 11.22 -1.67 -2.24
CA THR A 364 10.25 -2.31 -1.34
C THR A 364 8.99 -2.73 -2.09
N ILE A 365 8.48 -1.86 -2.98
CA ILE A 365 7.29 -2.12 -3.82
C ILE A 365 7.55 -3.30 -4.77
N VAL A 366 8.70 -3.32 -5.44
CA VAL A 366 9.06 -4.42 -6.35
C VAL A 366 9.19 -5.73 -5.58
N LEU A 367 9.95 -5.74 -4.48
CA LEU A 367 10.17 -6.94 -3.67
C LEU A 367 8.86 -7.51 -3.12
N ILE A 368 7.99 -6.69 -2.52
CA ILE A 368 6.72 -7.18 -1.98
C ILE A 368 5.77 -7.67 -3.08
N THR A 369 5.87 -7.12 -4.29
CA THR A 369 5.13 -7.61 -5.46
C THR A 369 5.62 -9.00 -5.88
N LEU A 370 6.94 -9.22 -5.93
CA LEU A 370 7.51 -10.54 -6.22
C LEU A 370 7.09 -11.58 -5.18
N CYS A 371 7.13 -11.22 -3.89
CA CYS A 371 6.67 -12.09 -2.81
C CYS A 371 5.17 -12.40 -2.95
N TRP A 372 4.36 -11.42 -3.36
CA TRP A 372 2.94 -11.65 -3.59
C TRP A 372 2.68 -12.57 -4.79
N HIS A 373 3.41 -12.39 -5.90
CA HIS A 373 3.31 -13.28 -7.06
C HIS A 373 3.69 -14.73 -6.71
N ASN A 374 4.66 -14.91 -5.82
CA ASN A 374 5.04 -16.21 -5.27
C ASN A 374 3.91 -16.85 -4.46
N VAL A 375 3.24 -16.06 -3.61
CA VAL A 375 2.04 -16.50 -2.87
C VAL A 375 0.87 -16.82 -3.80
N ALA A 376 0.61 -16.01 -4.82
CA ALA A 376 -0.44 -16.28 -5.80
C ALA A 376 -0.17 -17.57 -6.58
N PHE A 377 1.09 -17.85 -6.90
CA PHE A 377 1.52 -19.12 -7.49
C PHE A 377 1.22 -20.30 -6.56
N HIS A 378 1.56 -20.20 -5.28
CA HIS A 378 1.26 -21.24 -4.28
C HIS A 378 -0.24 -21.58 -4.23
N ARG A 379 -1.13 -20.57 -4.22
CA ARG A 379 -2.58 -20.80 -4.26
C ARG A 379 -3.06 -21.50 -5.52
N ALA A 380 -2.53 -21.08 -6.67
CA ALA A 380 -2.89 -21.70 -7.95
C ALA A 380 -2.47 -23.18 -7.98
N ALA A 381 -1.29 -23.50 -7.44
CA ALA A 381 -0.78 -24.86 -7.34
C ALA A 381 -1.62 -25.77 -6.41
N HIS A 382 -2.22 -25.22 -5.34
CA HIS A 382 -3.15 -25.98 -4.48
C HIS A 382 -4.54 -26.19 -5.10
N GLY A 383 -4.97 -25.27 -5.97
CA GLY A 383 -6.29 -25.33 -6.63
C GLY A 383 -6.35 -26.30 -7.81
N ASP A 384 -5.23 -26.56 -8.48
CA ASP A 384 -5.16 -27.43 -9.66
C ASP A 384 -4.72 -28.85 -9.26
N LYS A 385 -5.51 -29.86 -9.62
CA LYS A 385 -5.20 -31.29 -9.36
C LYS A 385 -4.19 -31.87 -10.35
N THR A 386 -3.77 -31.08 -11.33
CA THR A 386 -2.69 -31.45 -12.25
C THR A 386 -1.35 -31.34 -11.53
N SER A 387 -0.37 -32.15 -11.95
CA SER A 387 0.94 -32.23 -11.27
C SER A 387 1.55 -30.83 -11.08
N PRO A 388 2.20 -30.53 -9.93
CA PRO A 388 2.96 -29.29 -9.72
C PRO A 388 4.12 -29.09 -10.72
N SER A 389 4.32 -30.05 -11.63
CA SER A 389 5.24 -30.08 -12.76
C SER A 389 4.64 -29.57 -14.08
N ASP A 390 3.58 -28.73 -14.05
CA ASP A 390 3.25 -27.96 -15.25
C ASP A 390 4.44 -27.05 -15.59
N GLY A 391 5.19 -27.42 -16.63
CA GLY A 391 6.49 -26.87 -16.92
C GLY A 391 6.48 -25.36 -17.10
N ASP A 392 5.36 -24.77 -17.50
CA ASP A 392 5.24 -23.32 -17.69
C ASP A 392 5.01 -22.57 -16.38
N ASN A 393 4.23 -23.13 -15.45
CA ASN A 393 4.05 -22.60 -14.11
C ASN A 393 5.36 -22.64 -13.31
N TRP A 394 6.09 -23.75 -13.38
CA TRP A 394 7.39 -23.87 -12.71
C TRP A 394 8.46 -22.95 -13.31
N LYS A 395 8.51 -22.79 -14.65
CA LYS A 395 9.36 -21.79 -15.30
C LYS A 395 9.06 -20.38 -14.81
N ARG A 396 7.77 -20.03 -14.66
CA ARG A 396 7.35 -18.73 -14.14
C ARG A 396 7.84 -18.54 -12.70
N HIS A 397 7.65 -19.52 -11.82
CA HIS A 397 8.16 -19.48 -10.46
C HIS A 397 9.69 -19.30 -10.42
N THR A 398 10.42 -20.08 -11.21
CA THR A 398 11.88 -20.02 -11.31
C THR A 398 12.35 -18.64 -11.77
N ARG A 399 11.68 -18.04 -12.77
CA ARG A 399 11.97 -16.66 -13.20
C ARG A 399 11.78 -15.66 -12.08
N LEU A 400 10.68 -15.74 -11.34
CA LEU A 400 10.40 -14.84 -10.20
C LEU A 400 11.45 -14.99 -9.09
N TYR A 401 11.88 -16.23 -8.81
CA TYR A 401 12.94 -16.50 -7.84
C TYR A 401 14.29 -15.89 -8.26
N GLN A 402 14.68 -16.09 -9.52
CA GLN A 402 15.90 -15.49 -10.09
C GLN A 402 15.87 -13.97 -10.02
N MET A 403 14.71 -13.36 -10.27
CA MET A 403 14.54 -11.91 -10.11
C MET A 403 14.75 -11.49 -8.65
N ALA A 404 14.12 -12.16 -7.68
CA ALA A 404 14.32 -11.85 -6.25
C ALA A 404 15.80 -11.95 -5.84
N GLN A 405 16.52 -12.98 -6.31
CA GLN A 405 17.96 -13.13 -6.08
C GLN A 405 18.76 -12.01 -6.72
N GLN A 406 18.46 -11.63 -7.96
CA GLN A 406 19.13 -10.53 -8.66
C GLN A 406 18.93 -9.19 -7.91
N ARG A 407 17.70 -8.92 -7.44
CA ARG A 407 17.41 -7.73 -6.62
C ARG A 407 18.18 -7.74 -5.32
N LEU A 408 18.23 -8.88 -4.62
CA LEU A 408 19.06 -9.04 -3.42
C LEU A 408 20.53 -8.69 -3.70
N MET A 409 21.10 -9.23 -4.79
CA MET A 409 22.50 -8.94 -5.16
C MET A 409 22.77 -7.46 -5.45
N LEU A 410 21.80 -6.73 -6.01
CA LEU A 410 21.94 -5.30 -6.31
C LEU A 410 21.93 -4.42 -5.06
N ILE A 411 21.17 -4.79 -4.03
CA ILE A 411 20.94 -3.93 -2.86
C ILE A 411 21.64 -4.39 -1.60
N SER A 412 22.24 -5.58 -1.62
CA SER A 412 22.92 -6.19 -0.47
C SER A 412 24.03 -5.28 0.04
N LEU A 413 24.00 -5.01 1.34
CA LEU A 413 24.98 -4.20 2.05
C LEU A 413 25.49 -4.95 3.28
N PRO A 414 26.78 -4.80 3.63
CA PRO A 414 27.30 -5.40 4.84
C PRO A 414 26.59 -4.81 6.07
N PRO A 415 26.34 -5.58 7.15
CA PRO A 415 25.63 -5.09 8.33
C PRO A 415 26.25 -3.88 9.06
N SER A 416 27.49 -3.52 8.71
CA SER A 416 28.21 -2.36 9.25
C SER A 416 28.10 -1.10 8.38
N ALA A 417 27.43 -1.19 7.23
CA ALA A 417 27.29 -0.09 6.28
C ALA A 417 26.52 1.10 6.89
N PRO A 418 27.03 2.35 6.78
CA PRO A 418 26.38 3.54 7.33
C PRO A 418 25.01 3.81 6.68
N GLU A 419 24.80 3.37 5.44
CA GLU A 419 23.53 3.50 4.71
C GLU A 419 22.38 2.77 5.41
N LEU A 420 22.68 1.76 6.22
CA LEU A 420 21.69 1.01 7.03
C LEU A 420 21.19 1.79 8.26
N HIS A 421 21.69 3.01 8.50
CA HIS A 421 21.06 3.95 9.44
C HIS A 421 19.73 4.51 8.90
N ASP A 422 19.52 4.47 7.59
CA ASP A 422 18.23 4.78 7.00
C ASP A 422 17.24 3.60 7.22
N PRO A 423 16.11 3.83 7.92
CA PRO A 423 15.15 2.78 8.23
C PRO A 423 14.61 2.01 7.04
N MET A 424 14.34 2.70 5.92
CA MET A 424 13.77 2.09 4.74
C MET A 424 14.82 1.25 4.01
N ARG A 425 16.06 1.73 3.86
CA ARG A 425 17.19 0.96 3.32
C ARG A 425 17.44 -0.31 4.12
N LEU A 426 17.44 -0.23 5.45
CA LEU A 426 17.60 -1.39 6.33
C LEU A 426 16.46 -2.39 6.13
N PHE A 427 15.21 -1.92 6.16
CA PHE A 427 14.05 -2.77 5.96
C PHE A 427 14.04 -3.43 4.57
N THR A 428 14.38 -2.68 3.52
CA THR A 428 14.44 -3.19 2.14
C THR A 428 15.49 -4.31 2.02
N ASN A 429 16.66 -4.15 2.64
CA ASN A 429 17.70 -5.18 2.67
C ASN A 429 17.21 -6.45 3.40
N MET A 430 16.53 -6.29 4.55
CA MET A 430 15.93 -7.41 5.25
C MET A 430 14.84 -8.09 4.40
N LEU A 431 14.04 -7.31 3.68
CA LEU A 431 12.94 -7.79 2.85
C LEU A 431 13.46 -8.59 1.64
N ALA A 432 14.55 -8.17 1.00
CA ALA A 432 15.13 -8.93 -0.11
C ALA A 432 15.65 -10.30 0.35
N ASN A 433 16.32 -10.36 1.50
CA ASN A 433 16.72 -11.63 2.10
C ASN A 433 15.50 -12.49 2.47
N ALA A 434 14.46 -11.88 3.04
CA ALA A 434 13.23 -12.57 3.40
C ALA A 434 12.47 -13.10 2.18
N ALA A 435 12.50 -12.37 1.05
CA ALA A 435 11.91 -12.82 -0.21
C ALA A 435 12.52 -14.16 -0.65
N VAL A 436 13.85 -14.28 -0.67
CA VAL A 436 14.54 -15.53 -1.01
C VAL A 436 14.09 -16.70 -0.13
N ILE A 437 13.92 -16.46 1.17
CA ILE A 437 13.41 -17.47 2.12
C ILE A 437 11.96 -17.85 1.79
N TRP A 438 11.08 -16.89 1.49
CA TRP A 438 9.69 -17.17 1.13
C TRP A 438 9.57 -18.03 -0.13
N PHE A 439 10.33 -17.69 -1.18
CA PHE A 439 10.35 -18.48 -2.41
C PHE A 439 10.77 -19.93 -2.14
N TYR A 440 11.83 -20.13 -1.34
CA TYR A 440 12.28 -21.47 -0.96
C TYR A 440 11.20 -22.24 -0.19
N ASN A 441 10.56 -21.62 0.81
CA ASN A 441 9.51 -22.28 1.60
C ASN A 441 8.34 -22.77 0.72
N ILE A 442 7.99 -22.04 -0.34
CA ILE A 442 6.95 -22.47 -1.29
C ILE A 442 7.44 -23.65 -2.13
N MET A 443 8.69 -23.64 -2.59
CA MET A 443 9.28 -24.78 -3.32
C MET A 443 9.27 -26.05 -2.46
N GLU A 444 9.65 -25.93 -1.19
CA GLU A 444 9.65 -27.03 -0.22
C GLU A 444 8.23 -27.54 0.05
N THR A 445 7.26 -26.63 0.26
CA THR A 445 5.85 -27.00 0.50
C THR A 445 5.26 -27.78 -0.67
N LEU A 446 5.62 -27.43 -1.91
CA LEU A 446 5.16 -28.11 -3.12
C LEU A 446 5.94 -29.41 -3.42
N ARG A 447 6.93 -29.78 -2.60
CA ARG A 447 7.77 -30.98 -2.74
C ARG A 447 8.38 -31.15 -4.13
N VAL A 448 8.82 -30.03 -4.73
CA VAL A 448 9.56 -30.08 -5.99
C VAL A 448 10.88 -30.81 -5.75
N GLU A 449 11.36 -31.58 -6.72
CA GLU A 449 12.73 -32.11 -6.67
C GLU A 449 13.71 -30.94 -6.73
N ILE A 450 14.33 -30.64 -5.59
CA ILE A 450 15.24 -29.51 -5.40
C ILE A 450 16.63 -30.10 -5.17
N ASP A 451 17.63 -29.62 -5.90
CA ASP A 451 19.02 -29.97 -5.63
C ASP A 451 19.39 -29.57 -4.19
N ASP A 452 20.09 -30.44 -3.46
CA ASP A 452 20.47 -30.21 -2.06
C ASP A 452 21.23 -28.90 -1.84
N GLU A 453 21.85 -28.32 -2.88
CA GLU A 453 22.59 -27.06 -2.81
C GLU A 453 21.69 -25.80 -2.83
N ILE A 454 20.44 -25.90 -3.29
CA ILE A 454 19.55 -24.73 -3.44
C ILE A 454 19.21 -24.10 -2.09
N ILE A 455 19.20 -24.88 -1.00
CA ILE A 455 18.96 -24.39 0.37
C ILE A 455 20.06 -23.45 0.88
N LEU A 456 21.26 -23.46 0.29
CA LEU A 456 22.38 -22.63 0.76
C LEU A 456 22.05 -21.14 0.69
N VAL A 457 21.44 -20.67 -0.39
CA VAL A 457 21.11 -19.25 -0.58
C VAL A 457 20.11 -18.73 0.47
N PRO A 458 18.96 -19.38 0.74
CA PRO A 458 18.05 -18.95 1.80
C PRO A 458 18.66 -19.11 3.20
N LEU A 459 19.56 -20.07 3.43
CA LEU A 459 20.30 -20.17 4.69
C LEU A 459 21.21 -18.96 4.92
N TYR A 460 22.01 -18.58 3.92
CA TYR A 460 22.80 -17.34 3.99
C TYR A 460 21.90 -16.12 4.17
N SER A 461 20.77 -16.06 3.46
CA SER A 461 19.81 -14.95 3.59
C SER A 461 19.26 -14.83 5.01
N ALA A 462 18.95 -15.95 5.68
CA ALA A 462 18.52 -15.95 7.06
C ALA A 462 19.62 -15.43 8.00
N TYR A 463 20.88 -15.76 7.75
CA TYR A 463 22.02 -15.26 8.53
C TYR A 463 22.30 -13.78 8.30
N GLU A 464 22.13 -13.30 7.07
CA GLU A 464 22.21 -11.88 6.77
C GLU A 464 21.13 -11.08 7.51
N ILE A 465 19.90 -11.60 7.62
CA ILE A 465 18.85 -10.97 8.45
C ILE A 465 19.30 -10.85 9.92
N VAL A 466 19.99 -11.85 10.48
CA VAL A 466 20.57 -11.76 11.84
C VAL A 466 21.59 -10.62 11.93
N GLY A 467 22.45 -10.47 10.90
CA GLY A 467 23.39 -9.36 10.79
C GLY A 467 22.69 -8.00 10.76
N LEU A 468 21.71 -7.86 9.87
CA LEU A 468 20.88 -6.67 9.68
C LEU A 468 20.00 -6.33 10.91
N ALA A 469 19.72 -7.31 11.77
CA ALA A 469 19.02 -7.08 13.04
C ALA A 469 19.89 -6.31 14.06
N LYS A 470 21.23 -6.34 13.94
CA LYS A 470 22.14 -5.70 14.92
C LYS A 470 21.91 -4.19 15.03
N PRO A 471 21.81 -3.39 13.95
CA PRO A 471 21.40 -1.99 14.02
C PRO A 471 20.11 -1.74 14.81
N LEU A 472 19.12 -2.63 14.72
CA LEU A 472 17.84 -2.52 15.45
C LEU A 472 18.04 -2.69 16.97
N THR A 473 18.99 -3.53 17.40
CA THR A 473 19.29 -3.71 18.83
C THR A 473 20.01 -2.52 19.48
N ARG A 474 20.67 -1.70 18.66
CA ARG A 474 21.43 -0.51 19.10
C ARG A 474 20.63 0.77 19.01
N SER A 475 19.58 0.77 18.21
CA SER A 475 18.71 1.92 17.95
C SER A 475 17.46 1.85 18.82
N SER A 476 16.82 2.99 19.08
CA SER A 476 15.47 2.96 19.65
C SER A 476 14.50 2.34 18.64
N PHE A 477 13.53 1.57 19.13
CA PHE A 477 12.50 0.93 18.28
C PHE A 477 11.71 1.94 17.43
N PHE A 478 11.75 3.23 17.79
CA PHE A 478 11.13 4.35 17.08
C PHE A 478 11.55 4.51 15.63
N LYS A 479 12.70 3.97 15.23
CA LYS A 479 13.22 4.06 13.85
C LYS A 479 13.04 2.78 13.03
N ALA A 480 12.37 1.75 13.56
CA ALA A 480 12.16 0.51 12.83
C ALA A 480 10.92 0.58 11.94
N HIS A 481 10.98 -0.06 10.76
CA HIS A 481 9.80 -0.27 9.93
C HIS A 481 8.82 -1.22 10.65
N ALA A 482 7.52 -0.94 10.55
CA ALA A 482 6.51 -1.65 11.35
C ALA A 482 6.49 -3.17 11.08
N PHE A 483 6.83 -3.60 9.87
CA PHE A 483 6.85 -5.01 9.48
C PHE A 483 8.19 -5.72 9.73
N SER A 484 9.19 -5.04 10.30
CA SER A 484 10.48 -5.67 10.64
C SER A 484 10.35 -6.92 11.53
N PRO A 485 9.46 -6.97 12.55
CA PRO A 485 9.28 -8.17 13.37
C PRO A 485 8.91 -9.42 12.57
N MET A 486 8.12 -9.26 11.49
CA MET A 486 7.73 -10.36 10.61
C MET A 486 8.95 -10.98 9.91
N LEU A 487 9.86 -10.15 9.42
CA LEU A 487 11.07 -10.62 8.73
C LEU A 487 12.05 -11.30 9.71
N LEU A 488 12.18 -10.78 10.93
CA LEU A 488 12.97 -11.38 12.00
C LEU A 488 12.40 -12.76 12.40
N TYR A 489 11.07 -12.86 12.53
CA TYR A 489 10.40 -14.11 12.86
C TYR A 489 10.57 -15.15 11.74
N LEU A 490 10.41 -14.76 10.47
CA LEU A 490 10.65 -15.64 9.33
C LEU A 490 12.05 -16.24 9.37
N SER A 491 13.07 -15.40 9.59
CA SER A 491 14.46 -15.85 9.71
C SER A 491 14.65 -16.80 10.90
N ALA A 492 14.10 -16.48 12.07
CA ALA A 492 14.19 -17.33 13.25
C ALA A 492 13.54 -18.70 13.03
N LYS A 493 12.36 -18.72 12.38
CA LYS A 493 11.66 -19.95 12.00
C LYS A 493 12.49 -20.78 11.02
N PHE A 494 13.05 -20.15 9.99
CA PHE A 494 13.87 -20.85 9.00
C PHE A 494 15.12 -21.49 9.62
N ILE A 495 15.88 -20.73 10.43
CA ILE A 495 17.08 -21.24 11.11
C ILE A 495 16.75 -22.44 12.02
N LYS A 496 15.59 -22.39 12.70
CA LYS A 496 15.16 -23.47 13.59
C LYS A 496 14.68 -24.71 12.83
N ALA A 497 13.91 -24.54 11.76
CA ALA A 497 13.40 -25.64 10.95
C ALA A 497 14.54 -26.42 10.28
N HIS A 498 15.52 -25.73 9.70
CA HIS A 498 16.62 -26.36 8.96
C HIS A 498 17.88 -26.58 9.81
N ALA A 499 17.73 -26.64 11.14
CA ALA A 499 18.85 -26.69 12.08
C ALA A 499 19.80 -27.88 11.83
N ASP A 500 19.29 -29.03 11.40
CA ASP A 500 20.07 -30.24 11.15
C ASP A 500 20.91 -30.14 9.86
N GLN A 501 20.30 -29.67 8.77
CA GLN A 501 20.97 -29.42 7.47
C GLN A 501 22.02 -28.31 7.56
N LEU A 502 21.81 -27.37 8.47
CA LEU A 502 22.78 -26.33 8.82
C LEU A 502 24.05 -26.88 9.48
N SER A 503 24.01 -28.06 10.13
CA SER A 503 25.17 -28.64 10.83
C SER A 503 26.17 -29.27 9.86
N THR A 504 25.69 -29.69 8.69
CA THR A 504 26.49 -30.32 7.63
C THR A 504 27.07 -29.28 6.68
N CYS A 505 26.34 -28.19 6.39
CA CYS A 505 26.75 -27.20 5.40
C CYS A 505 27.58 -26.02 5.95
N VAL A 506 27.42 -25.69 7.24
CA VAL A 506 28.14 -24.57 7.88
C VAL A 506 28.80 -25.05 9.17
N PRO A 507 30.15 -25.06 9.27
CA PRO A 507 30.84 -25.50 10.47
C PRO A 507 30.62 -24.49 11.62
N GLY A 508 29.77 -24.83 12.59
CA GLY A 508 29.54 -24.05 13.81
C GLY A 508 28.16 -24.24 14.45
N SER A 509 27.94 -25.36 15.15
CA SER A 509 26.68 -25.60 15.88
C SER A 509 26.42 -24.58 17.00
N GLU A 510 27.47 -24.05 17.63
CA GLU A 510 27.38 -23.01 18.69
C GLU A 510 26.89 -21.65 18.14
N ASP A 511 27.11 -21.36 16.86
CA ASP A 511 26.70 -20.09 16.23
C ASP A 511 25.17 -20.00 16.08
N LYS A 512 24.46 -21.13 15.95
CA LYS A 512 23.01 -21.15 15.66
C LYS A 512 22.16 -20.65 16.82
N GLN A 513 22.41 -21.17 18.03
CA GLN A 513 21.68 -20.76 19.22
C GLN A 513 21.94 -19.27 19.51
N GLN A 514 23.17 -18.81 19.29
CA GLN A 514 23.52 -17.41 19.42
C GLN A 514 22.77 -16.53 18.40
N LYS A 515 22.68 -16.95 17.13
CA LYS A 515 21.91 -16.23 16.11
C LYS A 515 20.41 -16.15 16.44
N LEU A 516 19.83 -17.23 16.95
CA LEU A 516 18.43 -17.22 17.39
C LEU A 516 18.22 -16.24 18.56
N GLU A 517 19.14 -16.22 19.54
CA GLU A 517 19.08 -15.26 20.63
C GLU A 517 19.30 -13.81 20.18
N ASP A 518 20.13 -13.58 19.15
CA ASP A 518 20.31 -12.25 18.55
C ASP A 518 19.01 -11.75 17.90
N LEU A 519 18.28 -12.62 17.18
CA LEU A 519 16.96 -12.29 16.62
C LEU A 519 15.93 -12.02 17.71
N LYS A 520 15.88 -12.86 18.76
CA LYS A 520 15.01 -12.63 19.93
C LYS A 520 15.36 -11.31 20.61
N LYS A 521 16.64 -10.97 20.75
CA LYS A 521 17.08 -9.68 21.31
C LYS A 521 16.57 -8.50 20.48
N ALA A 522 16.62 -8.58 19.15
CA ALA A 522 16.06 -7.56 18.27
C ALA A 522 14.55 -7.42 18.47
N LEU A 523 13.81 -8.54 18.48
CA LEU A 523 12.36 -8.53 18.75
C LEU A 523 12.03 -7.94 20.14
N ARG A 524 12.82 -8.26 21.19
CA ARG A 524 12.65 -7.70 22.55
C ARG A 524 12.84 -6.18 22.60
N VAL A 525 13.63 -5.60 21.70
CA VAL A 525 13.73 -4.13 21.57
C VAL A 525 12.49 -3.59 20.86
N LEU A 526 12.04 -4.25 19.79
CA LEU A 526 10.89 -3.79 19.00
C LEU A 526 9.55 -3.88 19.74
N GLN A 527 9.39 -4.79 20.71
CA GLN A 527 8.15 -4.95 21.49
C GLN A 527 7.73 -3.67 22.24
N GLY A 528 8.68 -2.75 22.52
CA GLY A 528 8.38 -1.47 23.17
C GLY A 528 7.46 -0.54 22.36
N GLY A 529 7.34 -0.77 21.05
CA GLY A 529 6.52 0.04 20.15
C GLY A 529 5.78 -0.74 19.08
N ASN A 530 5.72 -2.06 19.19
CA ASN A 530 5.14 -2.92 18.18
C ASN A 530 4.67 -4.24 18.81
N ASN A 531 3.37 -4.37 19.02
CA ASN A 531 2.78 -5.55 19.63
C ASN A 531 3.09 -6.82 18.82
N LEU A 532 3.31 -6.73 17.49
CA LEU A 532 3.59 -7.91 16.66
C LEU A 532 4.91 -8.57 17.06
N ALA A 533 5.89 -7.77 17.49
CA ALA A 533 7.12 -8.29 18.06
C ALA A 533 6.87 -9.08 19.35
N THR A 534 5.95 -8.61 20.20
CA THR A 534 5.52 -9.34 21.42
C THR A 534 4.93 -10.70 21.07
N SER A 535 4.02 -10.75 20.09
CA SER A 535 3.39 -12.01 19.66
C SER A 535 4.40 -13.00 19.08
N TYR A 536 5.32 -12.53 18.23
CA TYR A 536 6.37 -13.40 17.68
C TYR A 536 7.35 -13.89 18.73
N LEU A 537 7.70 -13.09 19.74
CA LEU A 537 8.52 -13.55 20.87
C LEU A 537 7.84 -14.69 21.62
N ALA A 538 6.56 -14.52 21.98
CA ALA A 538 5.79 -15.55 22.67
C ALA A 538 5.72 -16.85 21.87
N LEU A 539 5.59 -16.75 20.53
CA LEU A 539 5.60 -17.91 19.65
C LEU A 539 6.96 -18.61 19.61
N LEU A 540 8.06 -17.86 19.47
CA LEU A 540 9.41 -18.42 19.46
C LEU A 540 9.78 -19.14 20.75
N ASP A 541 9.17 -18.73 21.88
CA ASP A 541 9.36 -19.31 23.20
C ASP A 541 8.34 -20.44 23.51
N SER A 542 7.38 -20.71 22.63
CA SER A 542 6.34 -21.74 22.84
C SER A 542 6.79 -23.16 22.48
N ASP A 543 6.33 -24.15 23.26
CA ASP A 543 6.53 -25.59 22.96
C ASP A 543 5.88 -26.01 21.63
N SER A 544 4.78 -25.36 21.26
CA SER A 544 4.06 -25.57 19.99
C SER A 544 4.95 -25.28 18.77
N PHE A 545 5.78 -24.24 18.86
CA PHE A 545 6.75 -23.90 17.83
C PHE A 545 7.89 -24.93 17.72
N GLN A 546 8.23 -25.60 18.82
CA GLN A 546 9.19 -26.70 18.83
C GLN A 546 8.63 -27.96 18.12
N LYS A 547 7.33 -28.25 18.29
CA LYS A 547 6.66 -29.34 17.57
C LYS A 547 6.48 -29.05 16.06
N LEU A 548 6.16 -27.81 15.69
CA LEU A 548 6.00 -27.38 14.30
C LEU A 548 7.30 -27.52 13.47
N CYS A 549 8.45 -27.17 14.06
CA CYS A 549 9.75 -27.33 13.39
C CYS A 549 10.18 -28.81 13.27
N ASN A 550 9.68 -29.69 14.14
CA ASN A 550 9.99 -31.11 14.09
C ASN A 550 9.15 -31.84 13.01
N LEU A 551 7.98 -31.32 12.65
CA LEU A 551 7.13 -31.87 11.59
C LEU A 551 7.70 -31.63 10.19
N SER A 552 8.43 -30.53 9.97
CA SER A 552 9.14 -30.26 8.71
C SER A 552 10.34 -31.20 8.46
N ASN A 553 10.88 -31.84 9.51
CA ASN A 553 12.05 -32.72 9.41
C ASN A 553 11.72 -34.19 9.08
N VAL A 554 10.44 -34.57 8.94
CA VAL A 554 10.07 -35.95 8.59
C VAL A 554 10.08 -36.14 7.08
N HIS A 555 11.26 -36.40 6.52
CA HIS A 555 11.38 -36.97 5.17
C HIS A 555 10.73 -38.36 5.16
N GLY A 556 9.61 -38.51 4.44
CA GLY A 556 9.12 -39.83 4.02
C GLY A 556 7.93 -40.44 4.77
N CYS A 557 7.03 -39.67 5.41
CA CYS A 557 5.79 -40.25 5.93
C CYS A 557 4.65 -40.20 4.89
N THR A 558 4.15 -41.37 4.51
CA THR A 558 2.99 -41.55 3.62
C THR A 558 1.72 -41.00 4.27
N MET A 559 0.86 -40.36 3.46
CA MET A 559 -0.45 -39.76 3.82
C MET A 559 -1.51 -40.77 4.30
N SER A 560 -1.14 -41.79 5.07
CA SER A 560 -2.07 -42.72 5.73
C SER A 560 -2.11 -42.56 7.25
N GLU A 561 -1.14 -41.88 7.87
CA GLU A 561 -1.07 -41.75 9.34
C GLU A 561 -1.50 -40.37 9.89
N VAL A 562 -1.85 -39.41 9.03
CA VAL A 562 -2.24 -38.04 9.42
C VAL A 562 -3.71 -37.75 9.07
N LYS A 563 -4.64 -38.65 9.43
CA LYS A 563 -6.08 -38.40 9.23
C LYS A 563 -6.80 -37.77 10.43
N ASP A 564 -6.19 -37.78 11.62
CA ASP A 564 -6.85 -37.36 12.87
C ASP A 564 -6.08 -36.30 13.70
N GLN A 565 -5.16 -35.53 13.09
CA GLN A 565 -4.56 -34.38 13.77
C GLN A 565 -4.94 -33.06 13.08
N PRO A 566 -5.26 -32.00 13.85
CA PRO A 566 -5.53 -30.69 13.28
C PRO A 566 -4.30 -30.25 12.46
N GLU A 567 -4.54 -29.77 11.25
CA GLU A 567 -3.47 -29.27 10.37
C GLU A 567 -2.59 -28.29 11.14
N PRO A 568 -1.25 -28.41 11.05
CA PRO A 568 -0.36 -27.49 11.74
C PRO A 568 -0.63 -26.07 11.22
N PRO A 569 -0.74 -25.05 12.10
CA PRO A 569 -0.88 -23.69 11.64
C PRO A 569 0.31 -23.35 10.76
N PHE A 570 0.03 -23.11 9.49
CA PHE A 570 1.04 -22.72 8.51
C PHE A 570 1.63 -21.36 8.89
N PHE A 571 2.51 -20.80 8.06
CA PHE A 571 3.00 -19.41 8.15
C PHE A 571 1.90 -18.33 8.34
N LEU A 572 0.63 -18.75 8.28
CA LEU A 572 -0.58 -18.06 7.91
C LEU A 572 -1.58 -17.74 9.04
N ASP A 573 -1.45 -18.34 10.23
CA ASP A 573 -2.47 -18.17 11.29
C ASP A 573 -2.14 -17.09 12.33
N ILE A 574 -0.96 -16.47 12.25
CA ILE A 574 -0.45 -15.64 13.35
C ILE A 574 -1.14 -14.27 13.41
N MET A 575 -1.57 -13.70 12.28
CA MET A 575 -2.27 -12.41 12.32
C MET A 575 -3.68 -12.53 12.92
N ASN A 576 -4.27 -13.74 13.00
CA ASN A 576 -5.54 -13.95 13.68
C ASN A 576 -5.41 -14.08 15.20
N LEU A 577 -4.19 -14.36 15.71
CA LEU A 577 -3.85 -14.38 17.14
C LEU A 577 -3.48 -12.97 17.67
N PHE A 578 -3.34 -12.00 16.77
CA PHE A 578 -3.07 -10.58 17.02
C PHE A 578 -4.35 -9.75 16.91
#